data_AF-A0A971WE29-F1
#
_entry.id   AF-A0A971WE29-F1
#
_cell.length_a   1.000
_cell.length_b   1.000
_cell.length_c   1.000
_cell.angle_alpha   90.00
_cell.angle_beta   90.00
_cell.angle_gamma   90.00
#
_symmetry.space_group_name_H-M   'P 1'
#
loop_
_entity.id
_entity.type
_entity.pdbx_description
1 polymer ?
#
loop_
_entity_poly.entity_id
_entity_poly.type
_entity_poly.pdbx_seq_one_letter_code
_entity_poly.pdbx_strand_id
1 'polypeptide(L)'
;MKKSTARVKISSGAFGYCNGLTSVSIGTGITSIEEIAFISTGLTSVTIPNSVEALNYSVFQNCSDLEIAVIGSAIISVGNSVFFRL
;
A
#
# COMPACT_ATOMS: atom_id res chain seq x y z
N MET A 1 -12.36 -27.79 7.79
CA MET A 1 -12.67 -26.42 8.25
C MET A 1 -12.16 -25.44 7.21
N LYS A 2 -13.02 -24.88 6.36
CA LYS A 2 -12.61 -23.79 5.46
C LYS A 2 -12.56 -22.53 6.33
N LYS A 3 -11.37 -22.08 6.74
CA LYS A 3 -11.24 -20.70 7.25
C LYS A 3 -11.75 -19.82 6.12
N SER A 4 -12.84 -19.09 6.37
CA SER A 4 -13.23 -17.99 5.51
C SER A 4 -12.10 -16.97 5.57
N THR A 5 -11.18 -17.01 4.61
CA THR A 5 -10.17 -15.98 4.40
C THR A 5 -10.88 -14.81 3.73
N ALA A 6 -11.64 -14.05 4.52
CA ALA A 6 -12.16 -12.78 4.07
C ALA A 6 -10.96 -11.93 3.64
N ARG A 7 -10.91 -11.60 2.34
CA ARG A 7 -9.88 -10.73 1.78
C ARG A 7 -10.10 -9.32 2.31
N VAL A 8 -9.27 -8.91 3.26
CA VAL A 8 -9.31 -7.54 3.79
C VAL A 8 -8.44 -6.67 2.91
N LYS A 9 -8.93 -5.50 2.54
CA LYS A 9 -8.25 -4.59 1.64
C LYS A 9 -8.18 -3.19 2.22
N ILE A 10 -7.15 -2.45 1.87
CA ILE A 10 -7.14 -0.99 2.03
C ILE A 10 -7.82 -0.41 0.79
N SER A 11 -9.00 0.17 0.98
CA SER A 11 -9.85 0.68 -0.10
C SER A 11 -9.19 1.82 -0.89
N SER A 12 -9.69 2.05 -2.10
CA SER A 12 -9.16 3.09 -2.98
C SER A 12 -9.25 4.46 -2.32
N GLY A 13 -8.15 5.22 -2.39
CA GLY A 13 -8.05 6.56 -1.81
C GLY A 13 -8.16 6.64 -0.28
N ALA A 14 -8.12 5.52 0.46
CA ALA A 14 -8.39 5.51 1.90
C ALA A 14 -7.57 6.52 2.72
N PHE A 15 -6.32 6.76 2.32
CA PHE A 15 -5.40 7.73 2.93
C PHE A 15 -4.82 8.69 1.89
N GLY A 16 -5.46 8.81 0.73
CA GLY A 16 -5.00 9.70 -0.33
C GLY A 16 -5.02 11.16 0.12
N TYR A 17 -3.97 11.91 -0.20
CA TYR A 17 -3.77 13.32 0.15
C TYR A 17 -3.67 13.60 1.66
N CYS A 18 -3.48 12.57 2.49
CA CYS A 18 -3.13 12.75 3.89
C CYS A 18 -1.65 13.16 4.01
N ASN A 19 -1.32 14.39 3.64
CA ASN A 19 0.07 14.89 3.65
C ASN A 19 0.76 14.79 5.02
N GLY A 20 -0.01 14.84 6.12
CA GLY A 20 0.51 14.66 7.48
C GLY A 20 0.71 13.20 7.92
N LEU A 21 0.35 12.21 7.08
CA LEU A 21 0.55 10.79 7.37
C LEU A 21 2.01 10.43 7.07
N THR A 22 2.85 10.51 8.10
CA THR A 22 4.30 10.25 7.98
C THR A 22 4.71 8.82 8.26
N SER A 23 3.82 8.03 8.88
CA SER A 23 4.04 6.61 9.15
C SER A 23 2.74 5.82 9.09
N VAL A 24 2.84 4.55 8.74
CA VAL A 24 1.70 3.61 8.74
C VAL A 24 2.18 2.22 9.12
N SER A 25 1.38 1.52 9.92
CA SER A 25 1.55 0.08 10.17
C SER A 25 0.45 -0.67 9.44
N ILE A 26 0.82 -1.42 8.39
CA ILE A 26 -0.13 -2.22 7.60
C ILE A 26 -0.28 -3.59 8.27
N GLY A 27 -1.52 -3.94 8.63
CA GLY A 27 -1.82 -5.20 9.31
C GLY A 27 -1.64 -6.44 8.43
N THR A 28 -1.27 -7.57 9.05
CA THR A 28 -1.04 -8.86 8.36
C THR A 28 -2.31 -9.54 7.84
N GLY A 29 -3.48 -8.93 8.05
CA GLY A 29 -4.75 -9.40 7.46
C GLY A 29 -5.05 -8.78 6.09
N ILE A 30 -4.29 -7.76 5.67
CA ILE A 30 -4.49 -7.08 4.40
C ILE A 30 -3.93 -7.92 3.25
N THR A 31 -4.78 -8.19 2.26
CA THR A 31 -4.44 -8.96 1.06
C THR A 31 -4.21 -8.09 -0.17
N SER A 32 -4.78 -6.88 -0.22
CA SER A 32 -4.57 -5.94 -1.32
C SER A 32 -4.61 -4.49 -0.86
N ILE A 33 -3.88 -3.65 -1.59
CA ILE A 33 -3.92 -2.19 -1.45
C ILE A 33 -4.45 -1.63 -2.77
N GLU A 34 -5.61 -1.00 -2.71
CA GLU A 34 -6.36 -0.56 -3.89
C GLU A 34 -5.82 0.76 -4.46
N GLU A 35 -6.38 1.18 -5.59
CA GLU A 35 -5.95 2.34 -6.37
C GLU A 35 -5.81 3.59 -5.50
N ILE A 36 -4.69 4.32 -5.67
CA ILE A 36 -4.38 5.60 -5.01
C ILE A 36 -4.50 5.61 -3.48
N ALA A 37 -4.45 4.45 -2.81
CA ALA A 37 -4.74 4.35 -1.38
C ALA A 37 -3.85 5.24 -0.48
N PHE A 38 -2.61 5.52 -0.89
CA PHE A 38 -1.65 6.38 -0.19
C PHE A 38 -1.08 7.50 -1.08
N ILE A 39 -1.80 7.88 -2.15
CA ILE A 39 -1.33 8.94 -3.07
C ILE A 39 -1.04 10.23 -2.31
N SER A 40 0.07 10.91 -2.62
CA SER A 40 0.43 12.21 -2.03
C SER A 40 0.36 12.22 -0.49
N THR A 41 0.98 11.22 0.15
CA THR A 41 1.17 11.17 1.61
C THR A 41 2.60 11.58 1.96
N GLY A 42 2.84 12.01 3.20
CA GLY A 42 4.16 12.35 3.72
C GLY A 42 4.95 11.15 4.27
N LEU A 43 4.62 9.93 3.82
CA LEU A 43 5.26 8.70 4.28
C LEU A 43 6.75 8.75 3.92
N THR A 44 7.62 8.54 4.91
CA THR A 44 9.08 8.46 4.67
C THR A 44 9.57 7.03 4.45
N SER A 45 8.84 6.06 5.01
CA SER A 45 9.06 4.65 4.78
C SER A 45 7.75 3.88 4.85
N VAL A 46 7.69 2.75 4.16
CA VAL A 46 6.55 1.81 4.24
C VAL A 46 7.04 0.36 4.21
N THR A 47 6.45 -0.47 5.07
CA THR A 47 6.62 -1.93 5.01
C THR A 47 5.32 -2.57 4.55
N ILE A 48 5.35 -3.24 3.40
CA ILE A 48 4.25 -4.02 2.87
C ILE A 48 4.38 -5.45 3.42
N PRO A 49 3.43 -5.95 4.24
CA PRO A 49 3.58 -7.24 4.89
C PRO A 49 3.43 -8.40 3.89
N ASN A 50 3.93 -9.57 4.27
CA ASN A 50 3.86 -10.82 3.49
C ASN A 50 2.43 -11.38 3.30
N SER A 51 1.41 -10.67 3.74
CA SER A 51 0.01 -11.00 3.46
C SER A 51 -0.52 -10.30 2.21
N VAL A 52 0.13 -9.22 1.77
CA VAL A 52 -0.33 -8.44 0.61
C VAL A 52 0.10 -9.17 -0.66
N GLU A 53 -0.89 -9.47 -1.50
CA GLU A 53 -0.72 -10.13 -2.79
C GLU A 53 -0.73 -9.12 -3.95
N ALA A 54 -1.35 -7.94 -3.75
CA ALA A 54 -1.54 -6.94 -4.81
C ALA A 54 -1.35 -5.50 -4.35
N LEU A 55 -0.55 -4.74 -5.11
CA LEU A 55 -0.50 -3.27 -5.09
C LEU A 55 -1.12 -2.76 -6.40
N ASN A 56 -2.24 -2.04 -6.34
CA ASN A 56 -2.96 -1.61 -7.54
C ASN A 56 -2.41 -0.29 -8.14
N TYR A 57 -3.17 0.40 -8.99
CA TYR A 57 -2.70 1.58 -9.69
C TYR A 57 -2.31 2.72 -8.71
N SER A 58 -1.11 3.30 -8.90
CA SER A 58 -0.68 4.55 -8.25
C SER A 58 -0.78 4.59 -6.71
N VAL A 59 -0.63 3.45 -6.02
CA VAL A 59 -0.80 3.35 -4.55
C VAL A 59 -0.01 4.40 -3.78
N PHE A 60 1.27 4.61 -4.10
CA PHE A 60 2.18 5.57 -3.47
C PHE A 60 2.63 6.65 -4.46
N GLN A 61 1.79 7.00 -5.44
CA GLN A 61 2.13 8.05 -6.39
C GLN A 61 2.29 9.40 -5.67
N ASN A 62 3.29 10.19 -6.07
CA ASN A 62 3.63 11.49 -5.48
C ASN A 62 3.92 11.45 -3.96
N CYS A 63 4.34 10.31 -3.41
CA CYS A 63 4.90 10.27 -2.05
C CYS A 63 6.37 10.71 -2.09
N SER A 64 6.61 12.01 -2.28
CA SER A 64 7.95 12.57 -2.53
C SER A 64 8.95 12.43 -1.37
N ASP A 65 8.45 12.13 -0.18
CA ASP A 65 9.28 11.93 1.01
C ASP A 65 9.61 10.43 1.21
N LEU A 66 9.04 9.52 0.41
CA LEU A 66 9.15 8.07 0.59
C LEU A 66 10.48 7.55 0.07
N GLU A 67 11.44 7.39 0.98
CA GLU A 67 12.79 6.92 0.66
C GLU A 67 12.88 5.38 0.60
N ILE A 68 12.09 4.68 1.43
CA ILE A 68 12.21 3.23 1.61
C ILE A 68 10.84 2.56 1.51
N ALA A 69 10.70 1.63 0.56
CA ALA A 69 9.57 0.70 0.49
C ALA A 69 10.08 -0.75 0.60
N VAL A 70 9.76 -1.42 1.70
CA VAL A 70 10.05 -2.85 1.88
C VAL A 70 8.84 -3.64 1.38
N ILE A 71 9.05 -4.47 0.36
CA ILE A 71 7.98 -5.23 -0.29
C ILE A 71 7.95 -6.66 0.23
N GLY A 72 6.78 -7.08 0.73
CA GLY A 72 6.56 -8.43 1.22
C GLY A 72 6.68 -9.50 0.14
N SER A 73 7.08 -10.71 0.54
CA SER A 73 7.41 -11.81 -0.37
C SER A 73 6.21 -12.42 -1.09
N ALA A 74 4.98 -12.09 -0.69
CA ALA A 74 3.75 -12.65 -1.25
C ALA A 74 3.15 -11.81 -2.39
N ILE A 75 3.78 -10.70 -2.80
CA ILE A 75 3.31 -9.88 -3.90
C ILE A 75 3.30 -10.70 -5.21
N ILE A 76 2.13 -10.76 -5.83
CA ILE A 76 1.88 -11.41 -7.11
C ILE A 76 1.71 -10.34 -8.21
N SER A 77 1.11 -9.19 -7.87
CA SER A 77 0.87 -8.11 -8.83
C SER A 77 1.25 -6.74 -8.30
N VAL A 78 1.88 -5.95 -9.19
CA VAL A 78 2.21 -4.54 -8.98
C VAL A 78 1.62 -3.75 -10.15
N GLY A 79 0.72 -2.83 -9.84
CA GLY A 79 0.04 -1.98 -10.81
C GLY A 79 0.95 -0.91 -11.40
N ASN A 80 0.46 -0.23 -12.43
CA ASN A 80 1.20 0.88 -13.03
C ASN A 80 1.38 2.02 -12.04
N SER A 81 2.51 2.71 -12.13
CA SER A 81 2.80 3.95 -11.40
C SER A 81 2.73 3.87 -9.87
N VAL A 82 2.79 2.66 -9.28
CA VAL A 82 2.72 2.46 -7.81
C VAL A 82 3.66 3.39 -7.05
N PHE A 83 4.88 3.57 -7.56
CA PHE A 83 5.94 4.41 -7.01
C PHE A 83 6.34 5.53 -7.99
N PHE A 84 5.38 6.10 -8.72
CA PHE A 84 5.68 7.20 -9.64
C PHE A 84 5.84 8.51 -8.88
N ARG A 85 6.93 9.25 -9.19
CA ARG A 85 7.28 10.52 -8.51
C ARG A 85 7.49 10.33 -7.00
N LEU A 86 8.27 9.32 -6.64
CA LEU A 86 9.01 9.33 -5.36
C LEU A 86 10.08 10.41 -5.41
#